data_AF-A0A7D9J9S5-F1
#
_entry.id   AF-A0A7D9J9S5-F1
#
_cell.length_a   1.000
_cell.length_b   1.000
_cell.length_c   1.000
_cell.angle_alpha   90.00
_cell.angle_beta   90.00
_cell.angle_gamma   90.00
#
_symmetry.space_group_name_H-M   'P 1'
#
loop_
_entity.id
_entity.type
_entity.pdbx_description
1 polymer ?
#
loop_
_entity_poly.entity_id
_entity_poly.type
_entity_poly.pdbx_seq_one_letter_code
_entity_poly.pdbx_strand_id
1 'polypeptide(L)'
;MADAREQSGYRTIWHALRLVHKVHPPREMVNILRELDPAASQARRAKRVTRRKYSSPGPNHRHDKLKPFGFPIHGAIDGYSRKVLWLEVVKSNNSPGVPAHLFLETVKQLKGCPILLGTDRGNENGKMAAMQCFFRANGNDEFAADKSHKYGTSTRNQRIENWWSHMRKMRTHWWINFFKDMCSSGTLNLYNEVEKECLWFCFNGVLSDDLQKVKTSWNSHHIRPSRHDNVSGCPDVLFYLPQRSGGLDNLQEVSDVQIAEMELQVDAREEENEYQEYFHYLMENEEILNPTTPEVAFN
;
A
#
# COMPACT_ATOMS: atom_id res chain seq x y z
N MET A 1 -14.09 11.00 9.78
CA MET A 1 -12.91 10.37 10.47
C MET A 1 -13.19 9.31 11.57
N ALA A 2 -14.42 9.12 12.09
CA ALA A 2 -14.68 8.22 13.24
C ALA A 2 -14.79 6.72 12.89
N ASP A 3 -15.27 6.37 11.69
CA ASP A 3 -15.72 4.99 11.37
C ASP A 3 -14.60 3.95 11.17
N ALA A 4 -13.44 4.34 10.64
CA ALA A 4 -12.33 3.39 10.42
C ALA A 4 -11.72 2.84 11.73
N ARG A 5 -12.04 3.46 12.87
CA ARG A 5 -11.51 3.08 14.19
C ARG A 5 -12.34 1.99 14.88
N GLU A 6 -13.60 1.80 14.51
CA GLU A 6 -14.50 0.86 15.18
C GLU A 6 -14.02 -0.60 15.06
N GLN A 7 -13.40 -0.96 13.93
CA GLN A 7 -12.89 -2.34 13.71
C GLN A 7 -11.46 -2.57 14.22
N SER A 8 -10.80 -1.53 14.74
CA SER A 8 -9.39 -1.57 15.15
C SER A 8 -9.22 -2.16 16.55
N GLY A 9 -8.22 -3.03 16.73
CA GLY A 9 -7.90 -3.58 18.05
C GLY A 9 -7.30 -2.53 18.99
N TYR A 10 -7.37 -2.76 20.31
CA TYR A 10 -6.90 -1.78 21.32
C TYR A 10 -5.46 -1.29 21.08
N ARG A 11 -4.57 -2.15 20.57
CA ARG A 11 -3.18 -1.77 20.29
C ARG A 11 -3.05 -0.85 19.09
N THR A 12 -3.88 -1.05 18.07
CA THR A 12 -3.95 -0.15 16.91
C THR A 12 -4.42 1.22 17.35
N ILE A 13 -5.44 1.27 18.21
CA ILE A 13 -5.95 2.52 18.80
C ILE A 13 -4.88 3.18 19.69
N TRP A 14 -4.25 2.41 20.57
CA TRP A 14 -3.18 2.89 21.45
C TRP A 14 -1.96 3.39 20.66
N HIS A 15 -1.60 2.72 19.57
CA HIS A 15 -0.55 3.14 18.66
C HIS A 15 -0.94 4.42 17.91
N ALA A 16 -2.17 4.52 17.41
CA ALA A 16 -2.68 5.72 16.76
C ALA A 16 -2.72 6.94 17.71
N LEU A 17 -3.11 6.75 18.98
CA LEU A 17 -3.08 7.80 20.00
C LEU A 17 -1.65 8.33 20.24
N ARG A 18 -0.65 7.45 20.25
CA ARG A 18 0.76 7.85 20.37
C ARG A 18 1.30 8.51 19.12
N LEU A 19 1.03 7.91 17.96
CA LEU A 19 1.62 8.33 16.69
C LEU A 19 1.02 9.64 16.20
N VAL A 20 -0.32 9.72 16.19
CA VAL A 20 -1.09 10.84 15.63
C VAL A 20 -1.35 11.91 16.67
N HIS A 21 -1.83 11.52 17.86
CA HIS A 21 -2.28 12.48 18.88
C HIS A 21 -1.20 12.82 19.92
N LYS A 22 -0.03 12.18 19.85
CA LYS A 22 1.09 12.32 20.81
C LYS A 22 0.70 12.06 22.27
N VAL A 23 -0.39 11.33 22.51
CA VAL A 23 -0.87 10.96 23.84
C VAL A 23 -0.25 9.63 24.26
N HIS A 24 0.14 9.51 25.53
CA HIS A 24 0.68 8.28 26.12
C HIS A 24 -0.33 7.60 27.05
N PRO A 25 -1.34 6.90 26.49
CA PRO A 25 -2.41 6.33 27.29
C PRO A 25 -1.91 5.17 28.18
N PRO A 26 -2.31 5.12 29.47
CA PRO A 26 -2.07 3.96 30.34
C PRO A 26 -2.71 2.68 29.79
N ARG A 27 -2.15 1.51 30.15
CA ARG A 27 -2.65 0.20 29.69
C ARG A 27 -4.10 -0.07 30.12
N GLU A 28 -4.58 0.58 31.18
CA GLU A 28 -5.95 0.43 31.68
C GLU A 28 -7.02 0.99 30.73
N MET A 29 -6.66 1.87 29.78
CA MET A 29 -7.59 2.34 28.73
C MET A 29 -8.16 1.21 27.85
N VAL A 30 -7.55 0.01 27.86
CA VAL A 30 -8.10 -1.16 27.18
C VAL A 30 -9.47 -1.56 27.72
N ASN A 31 -9.73 -1.31 29.01
CA ASN A 31 -11.03 -1.56 29.62
C ASN A 31 -12.06 -0.53 29.17
N ILE A 32 -11.66 0.75 29.08
CA ILE A 32 -12.51 1.82 28.55
C ILE A 32 -12.97 1.51 27.12
N LEU A 33 -12.10 0.95 26.26
CA LEU A 33 -12.50 0.54 24.90
C LEU A 33 -13.53 -0.61 24.86
N ARG A 34 -13.62 -1.44 25.90
CA ARG A 34 -14.68 -2.46 26.01
C ARG A 34 -16.03 -1.85 26.39
N GLU A 35 -15.99 -0.77 27.16
CA GLU A 35 -17.18 -0.03 27.61
C GLU A 35 -17.70 0.91 26.53
N LEU A 36 -16.81 1.61 25.83
CA LEU A 36 -17.16 2.54 24.75
C LEU A 36 -17.72 1.84 23.51
N ASP A 37 -17.17 0.67 23.16
CA ASP A 37 -17.60 -0.11 22.00
C ASP A 37 -17.65 -1.62 22.31
N PRO A 38 -18.70 -2.06 23.02
CA PRO A 38 -18.88 -3.46 23.37
C PRO A 38 -19.18 -4.30 22.12
N ALA A 39 -19.85 -3.75 21.10
CA ALA A 39 -20.21 -4.45 19.87
C ALA A 39 -18.97 -4.83 19.06
N ALA A 40 -18.06 -3.89 18.79
CA ALA A 40 -16.82 -4.20 18.09
C ALA A 40 -15.89 -5.08 18.92
N SER A 41 -15.89 -4.92 20.25
CA SER A 41 -15.13 -5.78 21.15
C SER A 41 -15.63 -7.23 21.11
N GLN A 42 -16.95 -7.45 21.06
CA GLN A 42 -17.55 -8.77 20.90
C GLN A 42 -17.28 -9.36 19.51
N ALA A 43 -17.41 -8.57 18.44
CA ALA A 43 -17.09 -8.99 17.07
C ALA A 43 -15.63 -9.45 16.95
N ARG A 44 -14.67 -8.75 17.59
CA ARG A 44 -13.26 -9.15 17.66
C ARG A 44 -13.05 -10.45 18.44
N ARG A 45 -13.74 -10.61 19.58
CA ARG A 45 -13.61 -11.80 20.45
C ARG A 45 -14.18 -13.05 19.79
N ALA A 46 -15.23 -12.91 19.00
CA ALA A 46 -15.84 -14.02 18.28
C ALA A 46 -14.88 -14.73 17.31
N LYS A 47 -13.75 -14.09 16.92
CA LYS A 47 -12.78 -14.58 15.92
C LYS A 47 -13.46 -15.15 14.67
N ARG A 48 -14.69 -14.72 14.40
CA ARG A 48 -15.50 -15.28 13.34
C ARG A 48 -14.99 -14.61 12.08
N VAL A 49 -14.14 -15.33 11.35
CA VAL A 49 -13.89 -15.01 9.97
C VAL A 49 -15.23 -15.14 9.28
N THR A 50 -15.93 -14.03 9.08
CA THR A 50 -17.08 -13.96 8.20
C THR A 50 -16.52 -14.13 6.79
N ARG A 51 -16.28 -15.40 6.40
CA ARG A 51 -16.04 -15.73 5.01
C ARG A 51 -17.34 -15.38 4.30
N ARG A 52 -17.35 -14.25 3.57
CA ARG A 52 -18.36 -14.06 2.54
C ARG A 52 -18.26 -15.29 1.64
N LYS A 53 -19.40 -15.92 1.31
CA LYS A 53 -19.43 -16.91 0.22
C LYS A 53 -18.87 -16.18 -1.00
N TYR A 54 -17.64 -16.51 -1.36
CA TYR A 54 -17.00 -15.96 -2.53
C TYR A 54 -17.65 -16.64 -3.74
N SER A 55 -18.57 -15.93 -4.38
CA SER A 55 -19.08 -16.30 -5.70
C SER A 55 -18.25 -15.52 -6.71
N SER A 56 -17.36 -16.21 -7.40
CA SER A 56 -16.72 -15.64 -8.60
C SER A 56 -17.73 -15.77 -9.73
N PRO A 57 -18.15 -14.68 -10.41
CA PRO A 57 -19.07 -14.78 -11.55
C PRO A 57 -18.50 -15.53 -12.76
N GLY A 58 -17.23 -15.94 -12.70
CA GLY A 58 -16.56 -16.80 -13.67
C GLY A 58 -15.05 -16.89 -13.41
N PRO A 59 -14.28 -17.55 -14.29
CA PRO A 59 -12.81 -17.49 -14.32
C PRO A 59 -12.30 -16.04 -14.51
N ASN A 60 -11.05 -15.75 -14.09
CA ASN A 60 -10.35 -14.45 -14.21
C ASN A 60 -10.84 -13.26 -13.35
N HIS A 61 -11.70 -13.47 -12.35
CA HIS A 61 -12.07 -12.43 -11.38
C HIS A 61 -10.98 -12.26 -10.30
N ARG A 62 -9.94 -11.45 -10.56
CA ARG A 62 -8.99 -10.98 -9.52
C ARG A 62 -9.60 -9.77 -8.82
N HIS A 63 -9.95 -9.91 -7.53
CA HIS A 63 -10.39 -8.76 -6.72
C HIS A 63 -9.21 -7.92 -6.25
N ASP A 64 -8.77 -7.02 -7.11
CA ASP A 64 -8.10 -5.80 -6.64
C ASP A 64 -9.15 -4.89 -5.98
N LYS A 65 -8.87 -4.38 -4.79
CA LYS A 65 -9.92 -3.98 -3.83
C LYS A 65 -10.61 -2.67 -4.20
N LEU A 66 -9.83 -1.70 -4.68
CA LEU A 66 -10.32 -0.38 -5.09
C LEU A 66 -10.24 -0.17 -6.62
N LYS A 67 -9.61 -1.10 -7.36
CA LYS A 67 -9.60 -1.12 -8.83
C LYS A 67 -10.99 -0.99 -9.48
N PRO A 68 -12.09 -1.56 -8.94
CA PRO A 68 -13.43 -1.35 -9.50
C PRO A 68 -13.90 0.12 -9.49
N PHE A 69 -13.33 0.95 -8.62
CA PHE A 69 -13.62 2.38 -8.50
C PHE A 69 -12.56 3.25 -9.18
N GLY A 70 -11.68 2.66 -10.00
CA GLY A 70 -10.61 3.40 -10.67
C GLY A 70 -9.33 3.59 -9.84
N PHE A 71 -9.24 3.03 -8.63
CA PHE A 71 -8.07 3.19 -7.76
C PHE A 71 -7.31 1.87 -7.51
N PRO A 72 -6.62 1.29 -8.51
CA PRO A 72 -5.66 0.22 -8.24
C PRO A 72 -4.63 0.67 -7.20
N ILE A 73 -4.28 -0.22 -6.27
CA ILE A 73 -3.23 0.05 -5.26
C ILE A 73 -2.06 -0.89 -5.54
N HIS A 74 -0.87 -0.32 -5.71
CA HIS A 74 0.38 -1.07 -5.80
C HIS A 74 1.17 -0.94 -4.49
N GLY A 75 1.80 -2.03 -4.06
CA GLY A 75 2.66 -1.98 -2.89
C GLY A 75 3.72 -3.07 -2.89
N ALA A 76 4.78 -2.85 -2.14
CA ALA A 76 5.80 -3.85 -1.87
C ALA A 76 6.18 -3.87 -0.40
N ILE A 77 6.61 -5.05 0.04
CA ILE A 77 6.95 -5.33 1.42
C ILE A 77 8.29 -6.05 1.50
N ASP A 78 9.11 -5.66 2.46
CA ASP A 78 10.36 -6.34 2.72
C ASP A 78 10.14 -7.74 3.34
N GLY A 79 10.86 -8.70 2.79
CA GLY A 79 10.78 -10.12 3.12
C GLY A 79 11.39 -10.50 4.46
N TYR A 80 12.11 -9.61 5.16
CA TYR A 80 12.65 -9.87 6.50
C TYR A 80 11.84 -9.13 7.57
N SER A 81 11.88 -7.80 7.52
CA SER A 81 11.29 -6.86 8.48
C SER A 81 9.77 -6.77 8.41
N ARG A 82 9.18 -7.04 7.23
CA ARG A 82 7.78 -6.72 6.86
C ARG A 82 7.50 -5.22 6.79
N LYS A 83 8.53 -4.39 6.57
CA LYS A 83 8.37 -2.97 6.27
C LYS A 83 7.70 -2.83 4.90
N VAL A 84 6.66 -2.01 4.82
CA VAL A 84 6.07 -1.59 3.54
C VAL A 84 6.99 -0.56 2.93
N LEU A 85 7.57 -0.90 1.77
CA LEU A 85 8.55 -0.06 1.06
C LEU A 85 7.82 1.06 0.33
N TRP A 86 6.81 0.72 -0.46
CA TRP A 86 5.89 1.66 -1.11
C TRP A 86 4.46 1.16 -1.04
N LEU A 87 3.51 2.10 -1.10
CA LEU A 87 2.09 1.84 -1.08
C LEU A 87 1.36 3.01 -1.75
N GLU A 88 1.15 2.89 -3.07
CA GLU A 88 0.69 3.99 -3.89
C GLU A 88 -0.59 3.62 -4.64
N VAL A 89 -1.45 4.61 -4.85
CA VAL A 89 -2.55 4.53 -5.80
C VAL A 89 -1.97 4.74 -7.19
N VAL A 90 -2.41 3.96 -8.18
CA VAL A 90 -1.88 4.03 -9.55
C VAL A 90 -3.03 4.02 -10.55
N LYS A 91 -2.94 4.79 -11.64
CA LYS A 91 -4.01 4.82 -12.67
C LYS A 91 -4.23 3.46 -13.32
N SER A 92 -3.14 2.71 -13.53
CA SER A 92 -3.20 1.39 -14.16
C SER A 92 -2.22 0.40 -13.52
N ASN A 93 -2.73 -0.78 -13.18
CA ASN A 93 -1.92 -1.90 -12.70
C ASN A 93 -1.53 -2.87 -13.83
N ASN A 94 -1.71 -2.47 -15.10
CA ASN A 94 -1.40 -3.30 -16.26
C ASN A 94 -0.17 -2.77 -17.04
N SER A 95 0.30 -1.56 -16.73
CA SER A 95 1.47 -0.97 -17.38
C SER A 95 2.75 -1.43 -16.68
N PRO A 96 3.73 -2.01 -17.38
CA PRO A 96 5.02 -2.36 -16.80
C PRO A 96 5.83 -1.15 -16.32
N GLY A 97 5.49 0.07 -16.76
CA GLY A 97 6.16 1.30 -16.33
C GLY A 97 5.90 1.63 -14.86
N VAL A 98 4.70 1.33 -14.36
CA VAL A 98 4.29 1.64 -12.98
C VAL A 98 5.12 0.89 -11.92
N PRO A 99 5.19 -0.45 -11.90
CA PRO A 99 6.01 -1.15 -10.91
C PRO A 99 7.50 -0.83 -11.06
N ALA A 100 7.98 -0.60 -12.28
CA ALA A 100 9.35 -0.18 -12.55
C ALA A 100 9.66 1.20 -11.95
N HIS A 101 8.79 2.19 -12.13
CA HIS A 101 8.93 3.53 -11.54
C HIS A 101 8.95 3.47 -10.01
N LEU A 102 7.98 2.77 -9.40
CA LEU A 102 7.89 2.63 -7.93
C LEU A 102 9.13 1.95 -7.34
N PHE A 103 9.65 0.94 -8.05
CA PHE A 103 10.88 0.26 -7.63
C PHE A 103 12.10 1.17 -7.76
N LEU A 104 12.24 1.89 -8.87
CA LEU A 104 13.34 2.82 -9.10
C LEU A 104 13.36 3.95 -8.06
N GLU A 105 12.21 4.55 -7.75
CA GLU A 105 12.08 5.55 -6.69
C GLU A 105 12.48 4.98 -5.32
N THR A 106 12.11 3.74 -5.04
CA THR A 106 12.53 3.07 -3.80
C THR A 106 14.04 2.84 -3.76
N VAL A 107 14.64 2.41 -4.87
CA VAL A 107 16.10 2.24 -4.99
C VAL A 107 16.82 3.56 -4.78
N LYS A 108 16.31 4.65 -5.36
CA LYS A 108 16.84 6.01 -5.21
C LYS A 108 16.77 6.51 -3.78
N GLN A 109 15.62 6.32 -3.11
CA GLN A 109 15.44 6.70 -1.71
C GLN A 109 16.35 5.93 -0.76
N LEU A 110 16.57 4.64 -1.03
CA LEU A 110 17.43 3.79 -0.20
C LEU A 110 18.91 3.85 -0.62
N LYS A 111 19.23 4.43 -1.78
CA LYS A 111 20.55 4.36 -2.42
C LYS A 111 21.04 2.93 -2.63
N GLY A 112 20.12 2.01 -2.90
CA GLY A 112 20.44 0.60 -3.02
C GLY A 112 19.26 -0.28 -3.39
N CYS A 113 19.55 -1.50 -3.82
CA CYS A 113 18.59 -2.51 -4.22
C CYS A 113 18.67 -3.77 -3.31
N PRO A 114 17.63 -4.61 -3.25
CA PRO A 114 17.69 -5.85 -2.48
C PRO A 114 18.64 -6.86 -3.11
N ILE A 115 19.11 -7.86 -2.34
CA ILE A 115 19.83 -9.02 -2.91
C ILE A 115 18.94 -9.81 -3.87
N LEU A 116 17.67 -10.00 -3.49
CA LEU A 116 16.71 -10.80 -4.24
C LEU A 116 15.36 -10.09 -4.30
N LEU A 117 14.89 -9.82 -5.52
CA LEU A 117 13.54 -9.33 -5.78
C LEU A 117 12.62 -10.50 -6.14
N GLY A 118 11.53 -10.65 -5.38
CA GLY A 118 10.49 -11.64 -5.66
C GLY A 118 9.23 -10.99 -6.23
N THR A 119 8.77 -11.43 -7.41
CA THR A 119 7.54 -10.93 -8.04
C THR A 119 6.62 -12.09 -8.43
N ASP A 120 5.33 -11.84 -8.63
CA ASP A 120 4.48 -12.80 -9.33
C ASP A 120 4.78 -12.82 -10.83
N ARG A 121 4.27 -13.84 -11.53
CA ARG A 121 4.46 -14.04 -12.99
C ARG A 121 3.60 -13.10 -13.85
N GLY A 122 3.39 -11.87 -13.39
CA GLY A 122 2.73 -10.82 -14.16
C GLY A 122 3.65 -10.25 -15.24
N ASN A 123 3.08 -9.92 -16.40
CA ASN A 123 3.82 -9.27 -17.50
C ASN A 123 4.25 -7.84 -17.11
N GLU A 124 3.53 -7.22 -16.19
CA GLU A 124 3.81 -5.90 -15.62
C GLU A 124 5.16 -5.85 -14.89
N ASN A 125 5.64 -6.97 -14.34
CA ASN A 125 6.86 -6.97 -13.52
C ASN A 125 8.16 -7.08 -14.32
N GLY A 126 8.08 -7.26 -15.64
CA GLY A 126 9.26 -7.54 -16.48
C GLY A 126 10.31 -6.43 -16.44
N LYS A 127 9.90 -5.15 -16.52
CA LYS A 127 10.83 -4.01 -16.43
C LYS A 127 11.51 -3.92 -15.07
N MET A 128 10.75 -4.10 -14.00
CA MET A 128 11.27 -4.11 -12.63
C MET A 128 12.27 -5.26 -12.40
N ALA A 129 11.99 -6.45 -12.95
CA ALA A 129 12.92 -7.58 -12.92
C ALA A 129 14.23 -7.28 -13.67
N ALA A 130 14.14 -6.66 -14.85
CA ALA A 130 15.33 -6.27 -15.63
C ALA A 130 16.20 -5.25 -14.89
N MET A 131 15.60 -4.24 -14.26
CA MET A 131 16.32 -3.26 -13.43
C MET A 131 17.08 -3.91 -12.28
N GLN A 132 16.44 -4.84 -11.57
CA GLN A 132 17.08 -5.57 -10.49
C GLN A 132 18.32 -6.31 -10.98
N CYS A 133 18.22 -7.02 -12.11
CA CYS A 133 19.35 -7.70 -12.72
C CYS A 133 20.45 -6.73 -13.16
N PHE A 134 20.08 -5.56 -13.68
CA PHE A 134 21.02 -4.50 -14.08
C PHE A 134 21.80 -3.93 -12.89
N PHE A 135 21.11 -3.55 -11.81
CA PHE A 135 21.76 -3.06 -10.60
C PHE A 135 22.72 -4.08 -9.99
N ARG A 136 22.42 -5.37 -10.16
CA ARG A 136 23.17 -6.49 -9.61
C ARG A 136 24.13 -7.14 -10.61
N ALA A 137 24.33 -6.55 -11.78
CA ALA A 137 25.13 -7.13 -12.86
C ALA A 137 26.59 -7.41 -12.44
N ASN A 138 27.16 -6.54 -11.60
CA ASN A 138 28.53 -6.65 -11.09
C ASN A 138 28.60 -7.28 -9.67
N GLY A 139 27.51 -7.91 -9.20
CA GLY A 139 27.48 -8.58 -7.91
C GLY A 139 28.36 -9.84 -7.89
N ASN A 140 28.95 -10.15 -6.74
CA ASN A 140 29.86 -11.30 -6.57
C ASN A 140 29.27 -12.44 -5.73
N ASP A 141 28.00 -12.34 -5.33
CA ASP A 141 27.30 -13.37 -4.53
C ASP A 141 26.43 -14.30 -5.39
N GLU A 142 25.89 -15.34 -4.75
CA GLU A 142 25.07 -16.38 -5.39
C GLU A 142 23.85 -15.83 -6.15
N PHE A 143 23.31 -14.69 -5.70
CA PHE A 143 22.12 -14.06 -6.26
C PHE A 143 22.47 -12.86 -7.15
N ALA A 144 23.69 -12.76 -7.67
CA ALA A 144 24.06 -11.68 -8.58
C ALA A 144 23.42 -11.81 -9.97
N ALA A 145 23.43 -10.70 -10.72
CA ALA A 145 22.97 -10.62 -12.10
C ALA A 145 21.56 -11.22 -12.31
N ASP A 146 21.43 -12.21 -13.20
CA ASP A 146 20.17 -12.87 -13.57
C ASP A 146 19.50 -13.63 -12.40
N LYS A 147 20.27 -14.01 -11.37
CA LYS A 147 19.77 -14.71 -10.17
C LYS A 147 19.22 -13.77 -9.10
N SER A 148 19.35 -12.45 -9.31
CA SER A 148 18.89 -11.42 -8.38
C SER A 148 17.37 -11.19 -8.43
N HIS A 149 16.68 -11.81 -9.39
CA HIS A 149 15.23 -11.82 -9.50
C HIS A 149 14.67 -13.23 -9.49
N LYS A 150 13.50 -13.41 -8.87
CA LYS A 150 12.79 -14.69 -8.86
C LYS A 150 11.29 -14.51 -9.02
N TYR A 151 10.73 -15.21 -10.00
CA TYR A 151 9.29 -15.38 -10.11
C TYR A 151 8.77 -16.37 -9.06
N GLY A 152 7.90 -15.89 -8.18
CA GLY A 152 7.13 -16.67 -7.22
C GLY A 152 5.71 -16.94 -7.71
N THR A 153 5.09 -18.01 -7.20
CA THR A 153 3.63 -18.15 -7.28
C THR A 153 2.97 -17.19 -6.27
N SER A 154 1.75 -16.73 -6.55
CA SER A 154 0.99 -15.89 -5.61
C SER A 154 0.87 -16.52 -4.20
N THR A 155 0.83 -17.85 -4.12
CA THR A 155 0.82 -18.61 -2.86
C THR A 155 2.11 -18.53 -2.04
N ARG A 156 3.25 -18.19 -2.66
CA ARG A 156 4.53 -17.94 -1.98
C ARG A 156 4.67 -16.50 -1.50
N ASN A 157 3.87 -15.56 -2.03
CA ASN A 157 3.82 -14.16 -1.60
C ASN A 157 2.99 -13.97 -0.31
N GLN A 158 3.12 -14.89 0.66
CA GLN A 158 2.28 -14.92 1.86
C GLN A 158 2.39 -13.64 2.70
N ARG A 159 3.56 -12.99 2.72
CA ARG A 159 3.80 -11.78 3.51
C ARG A 159 2.96 -10.61 3.01
N ILE A 160 2.99 -10.34 1.71
CA ILE A 160 2.21 -9.25 1.12
C ILE A 160 0.72 -9.57 1.14
N GLU A 161 0.32 -10.82 0.87
CA GLU A 161 -1.09 -11.24 0.94
C GLU A 161 -1.68 -11.13 2.35
N ASN A 162 -0.90 -11.52 3.37
CA ASN A 162 -1.29 -11.31 4.76
C ASN A 162 -1.40 -9.82 5.08
N TRP A 163 -0.46 -9.00 4.61
CA TRP A 163 -0.49 -7.56 4.79
C TRP A 163 -1.72 -6.91 4.12
N TRP A 164 -2.04 -7.29 2.88
CA TRP A 164 -3.24 -6.88 2.15
C TRP A 164 -4.55 -7.17 2.90
N SER A 165 -4.59 -8.27 3.66
CA SER A 165 -5.71 -8.63 4.54
C SER A 165 -5.83 -7.68 5.74
N HIS A 166 -4.69 -7.27 6.33
CA HIS A 166 -4.67 -6.29 7.42
C HIS A 166 -5.10 -4.90 6.94
N MET A 167 -4.53 -4.42 5.81
CA MET A 167 -4.88 -3.13 5.21
C MET A 167 -6.38 -3.01 4.97
N ARG A 168 -7.00 -4.07 4.42
CA ARG A 168 -8.44 -4.10 4.16
C ARG A 168 -9.26 -3.83 5.42
N LYS A 169 -8.91 -4.48 6.53
CA LYS A 169 -9.63 -4.34 7.81
C LYS A 169 -9.40 -2.98 8.45
N MET A 170 -8.25 -2.36 8.20
CA MET A 170 -7.88 -1.09 8.82
C MET A 170 -8.47 0.11 8.11
N ARG A 171 -8.38 0.18 6.77
CA ARG A 171 -8.76 1.40 6.02
C ARG A 171 -9.56 1.14 4.76
N THR A 172 -9.14 0.21 3.91
CA THR A 172 -9.75 0.05 2.57
C THR A 172 -11.22 -0.34 2.63
N HIS A 173 -11.68 -0.98 3.71
CA HIS A 173 -13.10 -1.31 3.85
C HIS A 173 -14.00 -0.08 3.90
N TRP A 174 -13.55 1.00 4.56
CA TRP A 174 -14.29 2.25 4.63
C TRP A 174 -14.43 2.88 3.24
N TRP A 175 -13.32 3.01 2.50
CA TRP A 175 -13.31 3.51 1.11
C TRP A 175 -14.21 2.70 0.17
N ILE A 176 -14.18 1.36 0.28
CA ILE A 176 -15.06 0.50 -0.52
C ILE A 176 -16.54 0.79 -0.23
N ASN A 177 -16.91 0.99 1.03
CA ASN A 177 -18.30 1.26 1.38
C ASN A 177 -18.70 2.67 0.94
N PHE A 178 -17.84 3.66 1.17
CA PHE A 178 -18.03 5.05 0.76
C PHE A 178 -18.33 5.16 -0.74
N PHE A 179 -17.48 4.60 -1.61
CA PHE A 179 -17.74 4.64 -3.06
C PHE A 179 -18.96 3.82 -3.49
N LYS A 180 -19.28 2.73 -2.78
CA LYS A 180 -20.53 1.99 -3.02
C LYS A 180 -21.77 2.79 -2.68
N ASP A 181 -21.73 3.57 -1.61
CA ASP A 181 -22.84 4.41 -1.20
C ASP A 181 -23.03 5.55 -2.21
N MET A 182 -21.95 6.12 -2.77
CA MET A 182 -22.02 7.05 -3.90
C MET A 182 -22.66 6.43 -5.15
N CYS A 183 -22.30 5.20 -5.51
CA CYS A 183 -22.93 4.51 -6.65
C CYS A 183 -24.42 4.21 -6.37
N SER A 184 -24.75 3.79 -5.15
CA SER A 184 -26.11 3.37 -4.78
C SER A 184 -27.07 4.56 -4.65
N SER A 185 -26.56 5.74 -4.29
CA SER A 185 -27.32 7.00 -4.24
C SER A 185 -27.49 7.66 -5.61
N GLY A 186 -26.80 7.17 -6.65
CA GLY A 186 -26.84 7.74 -8.00
C GLY A 186 -25.92 8.94 -8.20
N THR A 187 -25.11 9.32 -7.20
CA THR A 187 -24.13 10.42 -7.29
C THR A 187 -22.91 10.05 -8.14
N LEU A 188 -22.61 8.76 -8.28
CA LEU A 188 -21.49 8.26 -9.07
C LEU A 188 -21.92 7.19 -10.06
N ASN A 189 -21.68 7.43 -11.33
CA ASN A 189 -21.87 6.47 -12.41
C ASN A 189 -20.52 5.99 -12.97
N LEU A 190 -20.08 4.80 -12.53
CA LEU A 190 -18.86 4.15 -13.03
C LEU A 190 -18.95 3.70 -14.50
N TYR A 191 -20.06 3.90 -15.21
CA TYR A 191 -20.14 3.71 -16.65
C TYR A 191 -19.85 5.00 -17.44
N ASN A 192 -19.84 6.16 -16.77
CA ASN A 192 -19.49 7.45 -17.35
C ASN A 192 -17.99 7.73 -17.13
N GLU A 193 -17.27 8.00 -18.23
CA GLU A 193 -15.82 8.22 -18.17
C GLU A 193 -15.45 9.56 -17.52
N VAL A 194 -16.26 10.61 -17.75
CA VAL A 194 -16.04 11.93 -17.14
C VAL A 194 -16.17 11.85 -15.62
N GLU A 195 -17.17 11.11 -15.13
CA GLU A 195 -17.39 10.94 -13.69
C GLU A 195 -16.30 10.09 -13.04
N LYS A 196 -15.73 9.10 -13.75
CA LYS A 196 -14.54 8.36 -13.25
C LYS A 196 -13.31 9.24 -13.17
N GLU A 197 -13.04 10.04 -14.20
CA GLU A 197 -11.89 10.94 -14.20
C GLU A 197 -12.04 12.04 -13.13
N CYS A 198 -13.25 12.55 -12.91
CA CYS A 198 -13.57 13.46 -11.81
C CYS A 198 -13.39 12.78 -10.45
N LEU A 199 -13.88 11.54 -10.29
CA LEU A 199 -13.65 10.76 -9.08
C LEU A 199 -12.15 10.59 -8.82
N TRP A 200 -11.37 10.22 -9.84
CA TRP A 200 -9.91 10.12 -9.73
C TRP A 200 -9.30 11.45 -9.30
N PHE A 201 -9.61 12.55 -9.98
CA PHE A 201 -9.08 13.88 -9.70
C PHE A 201 -9.34 14.30 -8.24
N CYS A 202 -10.59 14.18 -7.78
CA CYS A 202 -10.97 14.61 -6.43
C CYS A 202 -10.43 13.70 -5.32
N PHE A 203 -10.35 12.39 -5.54
CA PHE A 203 -10.05 11.43 -4.46
C PHE A 203 -8.64 10.85 -4.49
N ASN A 204 -7.90 10.94 -5.60
CA ASN A 204 -6.56 10.35 -5.70
C ASN A 204 -5.60 10.92 -4.63
N GLY A 205 -5.57 12.25 -4.45
CA GLY A 205 -4.74 12.90 -3.44
C GLY A 205 -5.11 12.48 -2.02
N VAL A 206 -6.41 12.52 -1.69
CA VAL A 206 -6.93 12.14 -0.37
C VAL A 206 -6.64 10.66 -0.05
N LEU A 207 -6.83 9.78 -1.04
CA LEU A 207 -6.58 8.35 -0.90
C LEU A 207 -5.08 8.07 -0.73
N SER A 208 -4.23 8.72 -1.52
CA SER A 208 -2.77 8.62 -1.41
C SER A 208 -2.28 9.04 -0.02
N ASP A 209 -2.78 10.16 0.50
CA ASP A 209 -2.49 10.62 1.86
C ASP A 209 -2.93 9.62 2.94
N ASP A 210 -4.10 9.00 2.79
CA ASP A 210 -4.57 7.97 3.73
C ASP A 210 -3.70 6.70 3.64
N LEU A 211 -3.25 6.30 2.44
CA LEU A 211 -2.32 5.20 2.26
C LEU A 211 -0.95 5.49 2.89
N GLN A 212 -0.42 6.71 2.78
CA GLN A 212 0.81 7.09 3.47
C GLN A 212 0.65 6.99 4.99
N LYS A 213 -0.49 7.42 5.54
CA LYS A 213 -0.80 7.25 6.98
C LYS A 213 -0.86 5.77 7.37
N VAL A 214 -1.39 4.89 6.52
CA VAL A 214 -1.38 3.43 6.73
C VAL A 214 0.04 2.90 6.73
N LYS A 215 0.85 3.26 5.74
CA LYS A 215 2.25 2.86 5.61
C LYS A 215 3.05 3.28 6.84
N THR A 216 2.96 4.54 7.28
CA THR A 216 3.61 5.02 8.50
C THR A 216 3.14 4.25 9.72
N SER A 217 1.83 4.09 9.90
CA SER A 217 1.30 3.37 11.05
C SER A 217 1.71 1.89 11.07
N TRP A 218 1.84 1.26 9.90
CA TRP A 218 2.34 -0.10 9.81
C TRP A 218 3.84 -0.13 10.08
N ASN A 219 4.63 0.73 9.48
CA ASN A 219 6.08 0.64 9.61
C ASN A 219 6.58 0.89 11.05
N SER A 220 5.83 1.65 11.86
CA SER A 220 6.16 1.91 13.26
C SER A 220 5.51 0.94 14.27
N HIS A 221 4.65 0.01 13.85
CA HIS A 221 3.94 -0.87 14.79
C HIS A 221 4.84 -2.01 15.30
N HIS A 222 4.62 -2.46 16.54
CA HIS A 222 5.37 -3.59 17.08
C HIS A 222 4.74 -4.95 16.70
N ILE A 223 5.48 -5.78 15.96
CA ILE A 223 5.11 -7.15 15.63
C ILE A 223 5.53 -8.10 16.75
N ARG A 224 4.59 -8.91 17.24
CA ARG A 224 4.84 -9.83 18.35
C ARG A 224 5.67 -11.04 17.90
N PRO A 225 6.43 -11.65 18.82
CA PRO A 225 6.93 -13.00 18.63
C PRO A 225 5.79 -13.96 18.28
N SER A 226 6.04 -14.88 17.35
CA SER A 226 5.11 -15.93 16.97
C SER A 226 5.80 -17.28 17.11
N ARG A 227 5.03 -18.38 17.18
CA ARG A 227 5.59 -19.74 17.17
C ARG A 227 6.23 -20.16 15.84
N HIS A 228 6.10 -19.32 14.82
CA HIS A 228 6.68 -19.50 13.49
C HIS A 228 7.92 -18.60 13.38
N ASP A 229 8.79 -18.83 12.40
CA ASP A 229 10.08 -18.12 12.15
C ASP A 229 9.97 -16.62 11.80
N ASN A 230 8.97 -15.94 12.33
CA ASN A 230 8.81 -14.50 12.20
C ASN A 230 9.65 -13.80 13.26
N VAL A 231 10.60 -12.98 12.82
CA VAL A 231 11.33 -12.04 13.68
C VAL A 231 10.32 -11.11 14.37
N SER A 232 10.47 -10.87 15.67
CA SER A 232 9.64 -9.89 16.39
C SER A 232 10.30 -8.52 16.39
N GLY A 233 9.50 -7.45 16.37
CA GLY A 233 10.03 -6.09 16.44
C GLY A 233 9.21 -5.10 15.65
N CYS A 234 9.67 -3.85 15.63
CA CYS A 234 9.12 -2.79 14.79
C CYS A 234 9.68 -2.90 13.37
N PRO A 235 8.87 -2.94 12.29
CA PRO A 235 9.35 -3.06 10.92
C PRO A 235 10.45 -2.07 10.55
N ASP A 236 10.31 -0.79 10.92
CA ASP A 236 11.36 0.21 10.67
C ASP A 236 12.67 -0.12 11.38
N VAL A 237 12.59 -0.55 12.65
CA VAL A 237 13.79 -0.93 13.42
C VAL A 237 14.44 -2.19 12.83
N LEU A 238 13.63 -3.16 12.43
CA LEU A 238 14.11 -4.40 11.81
C LEU A 238 14.76 -4.16 10.44
N PHE A 239 14.27 -3.16 9.71
CA PHE A 239 14.77 -2.81 8.38
C PHE A 239 16.06 -1.97 8.44
N TYR A 240 16.08 -0.91 9.27
CA TYR A 240 17.24 -0.01 9.34
C TYR A 240 18.32 -0.44 10.34
N LEU A 241 17.99 -1.31 11.30
CA LEU A 241 18.92 -1.80 12.33
C LEU A 241 18.79 -3.33 12.50
N PRO A 242 18.94 -4.12 11.42
CA PRO A 242 18.70 -5.56 11.43
C PRO A 242 19.61 -6.31 12.43
N GLN A 243 20.81 -5.80 12.70
CA GLN A 243 21.79 -6.39 13.62
C GLN A 243 21.26 -6.48 15.05
N ARG A 244 20.34 -5.60 15.46
CA ARG A 244 19.68 -5.67 16.79
C ARG A 244 18.82 -6.91 16.97
N SER A 245 18.43 -7.56 15.89
CA SER A 245 17.63 -8.78 15.87
C SER A 245 18.39 -9.97 15.26
N GLY A 246 19.72 -9.86 15.17
CA GLY A 246 20.59 -10.89 14.58
C GLY A 246 20.50 -11.00 13.05
N GLY A 247 19.86 -10.03 12.38
CA GLY A 247 19.83 -9.94 10.93
C GLY A 247 21.10 -9.26 10.37
N LEU A 248 21.27 -9.38 9.06
CA LEU A 248 22.32 -8.70 8.31
C LEU A 248 21.71 -7.59 7.47
N ASP A 249 22.44 -6.49 7.33
CA ASP A 249 22.13 -5.50 6.30
C ASP A 249 22.66 -6.03 4.97
N ASN A 250 21.73 -6.25 4.05
CA ASN A 250 21.94 -6.87 2.76
C ASN A 250 21.68 -5.89 1.62
N LEU A 251 21.49 -4.60 1.92
CA LEU A 251 21.29 -3.58 0.89
C LEU A 251 22.50 -3.55 -0.05
N GLN A 252 22.24 -3.63 -1.34
CA GLN A 252 23.28 -3.60 -2.38
C GLN A 252 23.34 -2.17 -2.91
N GLU A 253 24.47 -1.51 -2.72
CA GLU A 253 24.67 -0.14 -3.19
C GLU A 253 24.45 -0.05 -4.70
N VAL A 254 23.76 1.01 -5.11
CA VAL A 254 23.52 1.34 -6.51
C VAL A 254 24.06 2.74 -6.74
N SER A 255 24.88 2.90 -7.78
CA SER A 255 25.45 4.20 -8.12
C SER A 255 24.40 5.15 -8.72
N ASP A 256 24.59 6.45 -8.51
CA ASP A 256 23.72 7.48 -9.11
C ASP A 256 23.69 7.41 -10.64
N VAL A 257 24.79 6.96 -11.27
CA VAL A 257 24.88 6.74 -12.71
C VAL A 257 23.93 5.62 -13.17
N GLN A 258 23.90 4.49 -12.44
CA GLN A 258 22.99 3.39 -12.74
C GLN A 258 21.53 3.79 -12.54
N ILE A 259 21.23 4.60 -11.52
CA ILE A 259 19.88 5.14 -11.29
C ILE A 259 19.48 6.03 -12.47
N ALA A 260 20.32 6.99 -12.85
CA ALA A 260 20.05 7.90 -13.96
C ALA A 260 19.85 7.17 -15.30
N GLU A 261 20.62 6.11 -15.56
CA GLU A 261 20.46 5.29 -16.76
C GLU A 261 19.09 4.62 -16.82
N MET A 262 18.60 4.11 -15.68
CA MET A 262 17.27 3.50 -15.59
C MET A 262 16.16 4.55 -15.63
N GLU A 263 16.36 5.75 -15.07
CA GLU A 263 15.39 6.85 -15.14
C GLU A 263 15.05 7.20 -16.60
N LEU A 264 16.03 7.18 -17.51
CA LEU A 264 15.80 7.42 -18.94
C LEU A 264 14.95 6.34 -19.62
N GLN A 265 14.87 5.14 -19.04
CA GLN A 265 14.13 4.00 -19.60
C GLN A 265 12.75 3.80 -18.98
N VAL A 266 12.48 4.45 -17.85
CA VAL A 266 11.16 4.45 -17.22
C VAL A 266 10.34 5.57 -17.81
N ASP A 267 9.33 5.20 -18.58
CA ASP A 267 8.30 6.14 -18.98
C ASP A 267 7.44 6.44 -17.76
N ALA A 268 7.79 7.53 -17.06
CA ALA A 268 7.15 7.99 -15.83
C ALA A 268 5.97 8.94 -16.10
N ARG A 269 5.63 9.19 -17.37
CA ARG A 269 4.53 10.08 -17.70
C ARG A 269 3.22 9.35 -17.45
N GLU A 270 2.55 9.68 -16.35
CA GLU A 270 1.11 9.58 -16.33
C GLU A 270 0.61 10.46 -17.47
N GLU A 271 0.02 9.86 -18.50
CA GLU A 271 -0.62 10.64 -19.56
C GLU A 271 -1.74 11.45 -18.88
N GLU A 272 -1.51 12.76 -18.72
CA GLU A 272 -2.57 13.71 -18.42
C GLU A 272 -3.57 13.60 -19.57
N ASN A 273 -4.80 13.25 -19.21
CA ASN A 273 -5.90 13.15 -20.15
C ASN A 273 -6.56 14.53 -20.24
N GLU A 274 -7.22 14.83 -21.36
CA GLU A 274 -7.92 16.11 -21.63
C GLU A 274 -8.87 16.52 -20.48
N TYR A 275 -9.45 15.55 -19.78
CA TYR A 275 -10.28 15.78 -18.59
C TYR A 275 -9.50 16.36 -17.41
N GLN A 276 -8.27 15.90 -17.16
CA GLN A 276 -7.45 16.36 -16.04
C GLN A 276 -7.00 17.81 -16.28
N GLU A 277 -6.59 18.14 -17.52
CA GLU A 277 -6.28 19.51 -17.92
C GLU A 277 -7.50 20.43 -17.73
N TYR A 278 -8.68 19.97 -18.15
CA TYR A 278 -9.93 20.71 -17.96
C TYR A 278 -10.29 20.92 -16.48
N PHE A 279 -10.12 19.91 -15.62
CA PHE A 279 -10.38 20.04 -14.19
C PHE A 279 -9.40 20.99 -13.49
N HIS A 280 -8.12 20.95 -13.86
CA HIS A 280 -7.14 21.92 -13.39
C HIS A 280 -7.52 23.35 -13.78
N TYR A 281 -7.88 23.56 -15.05
CA TYR A 281 -8.37 24.85 -15.54
C TYR A 281 -9.60 25.33 -14.75
N LEU A 282 -10.57 24.46 -14.49
CA LEU A 282 -11.75 24.81 -13.70
C LEU A 282 -11.39 25.22 -12.27
N MET A 283 -10.54 24.44 -11.58
CA MET A 283 -10.17 24.78 -10.22
C MET A 283 -9.39 26.09 -10.13
N GLU A 284 -8.51 26.38 -11.09
CA GLU A 284 -7.76 27.62 -11.13
C GLU A 284 -8.66 28.84 -11.34
N ASN A 285 -9.66 28.74 -12.22
CA ASN A 285 -10.58 29.85 -12.49
C ASN A 285 -11.61 30.07 -11.39
N GLU A 286 -12.05 29.01 -10.71
CA GLU A 286 -13.06 29.06 -9.65
C GLU A 286 -12.42 29.15 -8.24
N GLU A 287 -11.08 29.27 -8.15
CA GLU A 287 -10.30 29.31 -6.91
C GLU A 287 -10.59 28.13 -5.95
N ILE A 288 -10.90 26.95 -6.52
CA ILE A 288 -11.23 25.74 -5.76
C ILE A 288 -9.93 25.08 -5.29
N LEU A 289 -9.84 24.83 -3.98
CA LEU A 289 -8.69 24.16 -3.38
C LEU A 289 -8.79 22.64 -3.53
N ASN A 290 -7.64 21.98 -3.73
CA ASN A 290 -7.54 20.53 -3.70
C ASN A 290 -8.10 19.97 -2.38
N PRO A 291 -8.96 18.94 -2.44
CA PRO A 291 -9.55 18.38 -1.25
C PRO A 291 -8.51 17.65 -0.40
N THR A 292 -8.61 17.82 0.92
CA THR A 292 -7.72 17.17 1.90
C THR A 292 -8.42 16.08 2.71
N THR A 293 -9.76 16.03 2.64
CA THR A 293 -10.57 14.99 3.29
C THR A 293 -11.61 14.43 2.32
N PRO A 294 -12.11 13.21 2.56
CA PRO A 294 -13.13 12.61 1.70
C PRO A 294 -14.43 13.41 1.67
N GLU A 295 -14.77 14.08 2.79
CA GLU A 295 -15.95 14.93 2.87
C GLU A 295 -15.80 16.19 2.02
N VAL A 296 -14.60 16.79 1.95
CA VAL A 296 -14.32 17.93 1.06
C VAL A 296 -14.26 17.47 -0.40
N ALA A 297 -13.68 16.30 -0.69
CA ALA A 297 -13.62 15.75 -2.04
C ALA A 297 -14.99 15.39 -2.64
N PHE A 298 -16.00 15.19 -1.77
CA PHE A 298 -17.36 14.87 -2.19
C PHE A 298 -18.23 16.09 -2.48
N ASN A 299 -17.96 17.24 -1.82
CA ASN A 299 -18.75 18.46 -1.95
C ASN A 299 -18.22 19.35 -3.07
#